data_AF-A0A528N3J6-F1
#
_entry.id   AF-A0A528N3J6-F1
#
_cell.length_a   1.000
_cell.length_b   1.000
_cell.length_c   1.000
_cell.angle_alpha   90.00
_cell.angle_beta   90.00
_cell.angle_gamma   90.00
#
_symmetry.space_group_name_H-M   'P 1'
#
loop_
_entity.id
_entity.type
_entity.pdbx_description
1 polymer ?
#
loop_
_entity_poly.entity_id
_entity_poly.type
_entity_poly.pdbx_seq_one_letter_code
_entity_poly.pdbx_strand_id
1 'polypeptide(L)'
;LDNIADYGGNPADLTVSGHSAGAHLSTFLFNSDHTPSNVRAALLLGGLYDLKPLQNSFLANEIAITDEEVARFTPLAHRHDPQARAM
;
A
#
# COMPACT_ATOMS: atom_id res chain seq x y z
N LEU A 1 13.31 -10.94 -3.43
CA LEU A 1 13.69 -11.47 -2.10
C LEU A 1 15.00 -12.24 -2.14
N ASP A 2 15.40 -12.69 -3.32
CA ASP A 2 16.48 -13.65 -3.57
C ASP A 2 17.86 -13.26 -3.01
N ASN A 3 18.13 -11.97 -2.83
CA ASN A 3 19.44 -11.49 -2.35
C ASN A 3 19.44 -11.13 -0.85
N ILE A 4 18.30 -11.11 -0.16
CA ILE A 4 18.24 -10.55 1.20
C ILE A 4 19.07 -11.36 2.22
N ALA A 5 19.20 -12.66 1.98
CA ALA A 5 20.02 -13.56 2.79
C ALA A 5 21.51 -13.18 2.75
N ASP A 6 22.00 -12.71 1.61
CA ASP A 6 23.39 -12.24 1.45
C ASP A 6 23.68 -10.98 2.27
N TYR A 7 22.64 -10.25 2.67
CA TYR A 7 22.70 -9.08 3.54
C TYR A 7 22.25 -9.38 4.98
N GLY A 8 22.13 -10.66 5.36
CA GLY A 8 21.78 -11.09 6.72
C GLY A 8 20.30 -10.97 7.09
N GLY A 9 19.40 -10.72 6.12
CA GLY A 9 17.96 -10.70 6.36
C GLY A 9 17.30 -12.06 6.10
N ASN A 10 16.12 -12.26 6.69
CA ASN A 10 15.27 -13.43 6.42
C ASN A 10 14.17 -13.06 5.42
N PRO A 11 14.09 -13.68 4.23
CA PRO A 11 13.05 -13.37 3.25
C PRO A 11 11.63 -13.69 3.75
N ALA A 12 11.46 -14.55 4.74
CA ALA A 12 10.17 -14.85 5.36
C ALA A 12 9.70 -13.79 6.37
N ASP A 13 10.56 -12.82 6.72
CA ASP A 13 10.30 -11.77 7.72
C ASP A 13 10.24 -10.37 7.11
N LEU A 14 9.94 -10.26 5.80
CA LEU A 14 9.79 -8.96 5.16
C LEU A 14 8.59 -8.22 5.78
N THR A 15 8.86 -7.03 6.33
CA THR A 15 7.83 -6.10 6.78
C THR A 15 7.93 -4.79 6.01
N VAL A 16 6.81 -4.09 5.89
CA VAL A 16 6.76 -2.76 5.28
C VAL A 16 6.19 -1.76 6.28
N SER A 17 6.71 -0.55 6.29
CA SER A 17 6.08 0.56 6.98
C SER A 17 5.96 1.75 6.06
N GLY A 18 4.91 2.55 6.26
CA GLY A 18 4.69 3.74 5.47
C GLY A 18 4.02 4.82 6.31
N HIS A 19 4.28 6.08 5.95
CA HIS A 19 3.62 7.25 6.54
C HIS A 19 2.99 8.08 5.42
N SER A 20 1.76 8.56 5.62
CA SER A 20 1.03 9.40 4.67
C SER A 20 0.97 8.74 3.27
N ALA A 21 1.48 9.40 2.22
CA ALA A 21 1.58 8.82 0.89
C ALA A 21 2.36 7.48 0.86
N GLY A 22 3.35 7.31 1.74
CA GLY A 22 4.06 6.04 1.88
C GLY A 22 3.17 4.91 2.43
N ALA A 23 2.26 5.21 3.36
CA ALA A 23 1.31 4.22 3.88
C ALA A 23 0.35 3.77 2.78
N HIS A 24 -0.12 4.70 1.93
CA HIS A 24 -0.90 4.39 0.75
C HIS A 24 -0.14 3.46 -0.21
N LEU A 25 1.10 3.81 -0.59
CA LEU A 25 1.92 3.02 -1.50
C LEU A 25 2.23 1.61 -0.96
N SER A 26 2.48 1.50 0.35
CA SER A 26 2.76 0.21 1.00
C SER A 26 1.62 -0.80 0.82
N THR A 27 0.36 -0.35 0.70
CA THR A 27 -0.79 -1.25 0.47
C THR A 27 -0.69 -2.06 -0.83
N PHE A 28 0.01 -1.53 -1.83
CA PHE A 28 0.17 -2.22 -3.12
C PHE A 28 1.18 -3.37 -3.05
N LEU A 29 2.04 -3.41 -2.03
CA LEU A 29 3.02 -4.49 -1.86
C LEU A 29 2.39 -5.77 -1.32
N PHE A 30 1.17 -5.71 -0.79
CA PHE A 30 0.44 -6.85 -0.25
C PHE A 30 -1.00 -6.96 -0.78
N ASN A 31 -1.22 -6.55 -2.03
CA ASN A 31 -2.49 -6.78 -2.74
C ASN A 31 -2.68 -8.30 -3.04
N SER A 32 -3.94 -8.76 -3.08
CA SER A 32 -4.30 -10.15 -3.37
C SER A 32 -3.87 -10.66 -4.76
N ASP A 33 -3.60 -9.77 -5.71
CA ASP A 33 -3.09 -10.16 -7.04
C ASP A 33 -1.75 -10.92 -6.99
N HIS A 34 -1.02 -10.78 -5.88
CA HIS A 34 0.27 -11.42 -5.66
C HIS A 34 0.29 -12.31 -4.41
N THR A 35 -0.83 -12.93 -4.02
CA THR A 35 -0.85 -13.82 -2.84
C THR A 35 -0.09 -15.15 -3.08
N PRO A 36 0.84 -15.54 -2.17
CA PRO A 36 1.31 -14.78 -1.01
C PRO A 36 2.29 -13.66 -1.41
N SER A 37 2.05 -12.45 -0.91
CA SER A 37 2.79 -11.23 -1.24
C SER A 37 4.23 -11.21 -0.71
N ASN A 38 4.56 -12.18 0.14
CA ASN A 38 5.78 -12.25 0.95
C ASN A 38 5.93 -11.14 1.99
N VAL A 39 4.98 -10.19 2.09
CA VAL A 39 4.94 -9.21 3.17
C VAL A 39 4.28 -9.85 4.39
N ARG A 40 5.05 -10.05 5.46
CA ARG A 40 4.56 -10.63 6.72
C ARG A 40 3.69 -9.66 7.52
N ALA A 41 4.08 -8.39 7.55
CA ALA A 41 3.36 -7.36 8.29
C ALA A 41 3.57 -5.96 7.69
N ALA A 42 2.58 -5.09 7.90
CA ALA A 42 2.59 -3.70 7.49
C ALA A 42 2.22 -2.77 8.65
N LEU A 43 2.94 -1.66 8.82
CA LEU A 43 2.58 -0.56 9.72
C LEU A 43 2.24 0.68 8.90
N LEU A 44 0.98 1.12 8.92
CA LEU A 44 0.47 2.12 7.99
C LEU A 44 0.00 3.38 8.72
N LEU A 45 0.85 4.40 8.79
CA LEU A 45 0.63 5.58 9.61
C LEU A 45 0.02 6.73 8.80
N GLY A 46 -1.25 7.07 9.08
CA GLY A 46 -1.89 8.27 8.52
C GLY A 46 -2.05 8.26 7.01
N GLY A 47 -2.20 7.07 6.40
CA GLY A 47 -2.35 6.92 4.95
C GLY A 47 -3.69 7.41 4.41
N LEU A 48 -3.71 7.69 3.11
CA LEU A 48 -4.93 7.98 2.35
C LEU A 48 -5.43 6.66 1.74
N TYR A 49 -6.54 6.13 2.23
CA TYR A 49 -7.07 4.84 1.74
C TYR A 49 -8.35 4.98 0.90
N ASP A 50 -8.92 6.18 0.85
CA ASP A 50 -9.97 6.60 -0.09
C ASP A 50 -9.47 7.86 -0.81
N LEU A 51 -9.34 7.81 -2.13
CA LEU A 51 -8.88 8.94 -2.92
C LEU A 51 -10.02 9.81 -3.44
N LYS A 52 -11.27 9.34 -3.43
CA LYS A 52 -12.41 10.10 -3.97
C LYS A 52 -12.57 11.50 -3.33
N PRO A 53 -12.36 11.68 -2.02
CA PRO A 53 -12.44 13.00 -1.40
C PRO A 53 -11.43 14.03 -1.91
N LEU A 54 -10.27 13.59 -2.45
CA LEU A 54 -9.23 14.51 -2.91
C LEU A 54 -9.67 15.38 -4.09
N GLN A 55 -10.56 14.87 -4.93
CA GLN A 55 -11.13 15.60 -6.08
C GLN A 55 -11.90 16.87 -5.66
N ASN A 56 -12.31 16.97 -4.40
CA ASN A 56 -13.04 18.13 -3.86
C ASN A 56 -12.30 18.79 -2.69
N SER A 57 -11.02 18.47 -2.51
CA SER A 57 -10.19 19.01 -1.43
C SER A 57 -9.43 20.26 -1.87
N PHE A 58 -8.70 20.87 -0.93
CA PHE A 58 -7.77 21.96 -1.24
C PHE A 58 -6.63 21.55 -2.19
N LEU A 59 -6.45 20.25 -2.45
CA LEU A 59 -5.45 19.68 -3.36
C LEU A 59 -6.03 19.31 -4.74
N ALA A 60 -7.30 19.61 -5.00
CA ALA A 60 -7.99 19.14 -6.21
C ALA A 60 -7.28 19.59 -7.49
N ASN A 61 -6.79 20.83 -7.54
CA ASN A 61 -6.13 21.38 -8.72
C ASN A 61 -4.68 20.91 -8.86
N GLU A 62 -4.01 20.65 -7.74
CA GLU A 62 -2.61 20.24 -7.67
C GLU A 62 -2.43 18.78 -8.04
N ILE A 63 -3.37 17.92 -7.61
CA ILE A 63 -3.32 16.48 -7.90
C ILE A 63 -4.08 16.19 -9.19
N ALA A 64 -5.22 16.85 -9.42
CA ALA A 64 -6.09 16.63 -10.58
C ALA A 64 -6.43 15.15 -10.83
N ILE A 65 -6.66 14.39 -9.76
CA ILE A 65 -6.89 12.95 -9.84
C ILE A 65 -8.20 12.64 -10.58
N THR A 66 -8.09 11.78 -11.59
CA THR A 66 -9.24 11.36 -12.42
C THR A 66 -10.07 10.28 -11.74
N ASP A 67 -11.30 10.06 -12.22
CA ASP A 67 -12.14 8.96 -11.73
C ASP A 67 -11.52 7.58 -12.00
N GLU A 68 -10.79 7.44 -13.11
CA GLU A 68 -10.05 6.21 -13.44
C GLU A 68 -8.94 5.94 -12.41
N GLU A 69 -8.17 6.97 -12.06
CA GLU A 69 -7.11 6.87 -11.06
C GLU A 69 -7.67 6.65 -9.65
N VAL A 70 -8.79 7.28 -9.30
CA VAL A 70 -9.48 6.98 -8.03
C VAL A 70 -9.88 5.50 -7.98
N ALA A 71 -10.48 4.96 -9.05
CA ALA A 71 -10.89 3.56 -9.10
C ALA A 71 -9.69 2.60 -9.02
N ARG A 72 -8.58 2.96 -9.67
CA ARG A 72 -7.38 2.11 -9.75
C ARG A 72 -6.48 2.19 -8.52
N PHE A 73 -6.46 3.33 -7.84
CA PHE A 73 -5.48 3.59 -6.79
C PHE A 73 -6.08 3.71 -5.40
N THR A 74 -7.40 3.58 -5.21
CA THR A 74 -8.03 3.59 -3.88
C THR A 74 -7.77 2.26 -3.13
N PRO A 75 -6.94 2.22 -2.07
CA PRO A 75 -6.61 0.99 -1.38
C PRO A 75 -7.80 0.29 -0.71
N LEU A 76 -8.81 1.05 -0.24
CA LEU A 76 -10.03 0.48 0.34
C LEU A 76 -10.86 -0.32 -0.65
N ALA A 77 -10.71 -0.08 -1.96
CA ALA A 77 -11.42 -0.81 -3.00
C ALA A 77 -10.73 -2.14 -3.35
N HIS A 78 -9.49 -2.34 -2.91
CA HIS A 78 -8.69 -3.52 -3.24
C HIS A 78 -8.84 -4.63 -2.20
N ARG A 79 -8.65 -5.87 -2.66
CA ARG A 79 -8.44 -7.01 -1.76
C ARG A 79 -6.96 -7.07 -1.39
N HIS A 80 -6.68 -7.32 -0.14
CA HIS A 80 -5.31 -7.44 0.38
C HIS A 80 -5.03 -8.88 0.76
N ASP A 81 -3.77 -9.31 0.65
CA ASP A 81 -3.30 -10.62 1.07
C ASP A 81 -3.68 -10.87 2.54
N PRO A 82 -4.55 -11.85 2.83
CA PRO A 82 -5.01 -12.11 4.19
C PRO A 82 -3.91 -12.63 5.12
N GLN A 83 -2.76 -13.06 4.57
CA GLN A 83 -1.62 -13.51 5.35
C GLN A 83 -0.76 -12.34 5.86
N ALA A 84 -0.83 -11.18 5.20
CA ALA A 84 -0.13 -9.97 5.61
C ALA A 84 -0.87 -9.29 6.77
N ARG A 85 -0.19 -9.09 7.90
CA ARG A 85 -0.79 -8.42 9.07
C ARG A 85 -0.63 -6.90 8.95
N ALA A 86 -1.70 -6.17 8.64
CA ALA A 86 -1.68 -4.71 8.66
C ALA A 86 -2.15 -4.16 10.01
N MET A 87 -1.43 -3.15 10.53
CA MET A 87 -1.79 -2.34 11.70
C MET A 87 -1.89 -0.87 11.33
#